data_AF-A0ABD4RYJ7-F1
#
_entry.id   AF-A0ABD4RYJ7-F1
#
_cell.length_a   1.000
_cell.length_b   1.000
_cell.length_c   1.000
_cell.angle_alpha   90.00
_cell.angle_beta   90.00
_cell.angle_gamma   90.00
#
_symmetry.space_group_name_H-M   'P 1'
#
loop_
_entity.id
_entity.type
_entity.pdbx_description
1 polymer ?
#
loop_
_entity_poly.entity_id
_entity_poly.type
_entity_poly.pdbx_seq_one_letter_code
_entity_poly.pdbx_strand_id
1 'polypeptide(L)'
;MKTRNEIIKDLEDRLFLLKFTTVDEVDWDVKFGQVSALESCIDKHRKGWTLKQFKEHLDEYKLQGGCGDYIDGFMSVLERNIREMEGKVDGSE
;
A
#
# COMPACT_ATOMS: atom_id res chain seq x y z
N MET A 1 -17.50 -0.89 8.90
CA MET A 1 -16.13 -1.30 8.54
C MET A 1 -16.13 -1.95 7.16
N LYS A 2 -15.15 -1.66 6.30
CA LYS A 2 -14.94 -2.44 5.07
C LYS A 2 -14.48 -3.85 5.45
N THR A 3 -15.10 -4.86 4.87
CA THR A 3 -14.64 -6.25 4.88
C THR A 3 -13.29 -6.37 4.17
N ARG A 4 -12.57 -7.47 4.41
CA ARG A 4 -11.31 -7.77 3.71
C ARG A 4 -11.48 -7.72 2.18
N ASN A 5 -12.59 -8.22 1.66
CA ASN A 5 -12.87 -8.22 0.22
C ASN A 5 -13.08 -6.80 -0.32
N GLU A 6 -13.73 -5.91 0.44
CA GLU A 6 -13.86 -4.50 0.06
C GLU A 6 -12.52 -3.76 0.11
N ILE A 7 -11.62 -4.14 1.03
CA ILE A 7 -10.25 -3.60 1.07
C ILE A 7 -9.46 -4.06 -0.16
N ILE A 8 -9.49 -5.35 -0.48
CA ILE A 8 -8.81 -5.90 -1.66
C ILE A 8 -9.33 -5.23 -2.92
N LYS A 9 -10.65 -5.09 -3.06
CA LYS A 9 -11.26 -4.43 -4.23
C LYS A 9 -10.82 -2.97 -4.38
N ASP A 10 -10.79 -2.21 -3.27
CA ASP A 10 -10.31 -0.82 -3.29
C ASP A 10 -8.85 -0.71 -3.75
N LEU A 11 -8.00 -1.64 -3.31
CA LEU A 11 -6.61 -1.73 -3.73
C LEU A 11 -6.47 -2.13 -5.21
N GLU A 12 -7.30 -3.06 -5.68
CA GLU A 12 -7.36 -3.47 -7.09
C GLU A 12 -7.82 -2.33 -8.01
N ASP A 13 -8.84 -1.56 -7.59
CA ASP A 13 -9.33 -0.39 -8.32
C ASP A 13 -8.24 0.70 -8.42
N ARG A 14 -7.53 0.94 -7.31
CA ARG A 14 -6.38 1.87 -7.28
C ARG A 14 -5.23 1.40 -8.17
N LEU A 15 -4.93 0.10 -8.15
CA LEU A 15 -3.88 -0.51 -8.99
C LEU A 15 -4.22 -0.38 -10.47
N PHE A 16 -5.47 -0.65 -10.82
CA PHE A 16 -5.98 -0.46 -12.17
C PHE A 16 -5.81 1.01 -12.60
N LEU A 17 -6.34 1.95 -11.81
CA LEU A 17 -6.23 3.38 -12.14
C LEU A 17 -4.76 3.80 -12.32
N LEU A 18 -3.87 3.40 -11.42
CA LEU A 18 -2.46 3.75 -11.48
C LEU A 18 -1.79 3.19 -12.74
N LYS A 19 -2.06 1.94 -13.12
CA LYS A 19 -1.49 1.33 -14.34
C LYS A 19 -1.95 2.05 -15.62
N PHE A 20 -3.21 2.47 -15.67
CA PHE A 20 -3.81 3.06 -16.87
C PHE A 20 -3.75 4.59 -16.93
N THR A 21 -3.36 5.26 -15.85
CA THR A 21 -3.14 6.72 -15.87
C THR A 21 -1.76 7.00 -16.49
N THR A 22 -1.75 7.45 -17.74
CA THR A 22 -0.60 8.14 -18.34
C THR A 22 -0.51 9.54 -17.75
N VAL A 23 0.58 9.84 -17.07
CA VAL A 23 0.88 11.20 -16.60
C VAL A 23 2.19 11.59 -17.28
N ASP A 24 2.15 12.66 -18.07
CA ASP A 24 3.28 13.09 -18.92
C ASP A 24 4.56 13.45 -18.12
N GLU A 25 4.47 13.57 -16.80
CA GLU A 25 5.57 14.00 -15.91
C GLU A 25 5.77 13.12 -14.65
N VAL A 26 5.15 11.93 -14.57
CA VAL A 26 5.41 11.06 -13.40
C VAL A 26 6.76 10.38 -13.54
N ASP A 27 7.58 10.55 -12.50
CA ASP A 27 8.77 9.74 -12.28
C ASP A 27 8.37 8.25 -12.29
N TRP A 28 8.83 7.54 -13.31
CA TRP A 28 8.49 6.14 -13.54
C TRP A 28 8.87 5.27 -12.34
N ASP A 29 9.95 5.59 -11.64
CA ASP A 29 10.40 4.82 -10.49
C ASP A 29 9.42 4.93 -9.32
N VAL A 30 8.95 6.15 -9.01
CA VAL A 30 7.87 6.35 -8.01
C VAL A 30 6.65 5.53 -8.37
N LYS A 31 6.22 5.57 -9.64
CA LYS A 31 5.04 4.84 -10.10
C LYS A 31 5.23 3.32 -9.97
N PHE A 32 6.40 2.80 -10.34
CA PHE A 32 6.71 1.38 -10.18
C PHE A 32 6.72 0.96 -8.71
N GLY A 33 7.23 1.82 -7.82
CA GLY A 33 7.16 1.62 -6.38
C GLY A 33 5.73 1.51 -5.86
N GLN A 34 4.88 2.45 -6.26
CA GLN A 34 3.46 2.47 -5.88
C GLN A 34 2.70 1.24 -6.39
N VAL A 35 2.93 0.84 -7.65
CA VAL A 35 2.34 -0.37 -8.25
C VAL A 35 2.75 -1.61 -7.45
N SER A 36 4.05 -1.76 -7.17
CA SER A 36 4.59 -2.91 -6.44
C SER A 36 4.04 -2.98 -5.01
N ALA A 37 3.87 -1.84 -4.35
CA ALA A 37 3.27 -1.78 -3.02
C ALA A 37 1.77 -2.15 -3.04
N LEU A 38 1.00 -1.74 -4.05
CA LEU A 38 -0.40 -2.12 -4.18
C LEU A 38 -0.55 -3.63 -4.38
N GLU A 39 0.24 -4.23 -5.28
CA GLU A 39 0.26 -5.69 -5.50
C GLU A 39 0.65 -6.45 -4.23
N SER A 40 1.68 -5.97 -3.52
CA SER A 40 2.13 -6.48 -2.23
C SER A 40 1.04 -6.42 -1.16
N CYS A 41 0.30 -5.31 -1.06
CA CYS A 41 -0.79 -5.17 -0.10
C CYS A 41 -1.95 -6.12 -0.43
N ILE A 42 -2.33 -6.26 -1.70
CA ILE A 42 -3.39 -7.18 -2.14
C ILE A 42 -3.04 -8.61 -1.77
N ASP A 43 -1.83 -9.07 -2.09
CA ASP A 43 -1.36 -10.42 -1.75
C ASP A 43 -1.37 -10.66 -0.24
N LYS A 44 -0.87 -9.70 0.55
CA LYS A 44 -0.85 -9.78 2.02
C LYS A 44 -2.26 -9.81 2.63
N HIS A 45 -3.19 -9.00 2.13
CA HIS A 45 -4.59 -9.05 2.55
C HIS A 45 -5.24 -10.39 2.20
N ARG A 46 -4.97 -10.95 1.01
CA ARG A 46 -5.43 -12.31 0.62
C ARG A 46 -4.86 -13.39 1.55
N LYS A 47 -3.62 -13.22 2.01
CA LYS A 47 -2.96 -14.07 3.03
C LYS A 47 -3.44 -13.83 4.46
N GLY A 48 -4.35 -12.87 4.69
CA GLY A 48 -4.91 -12.58 5.99
C GLY A 48 -3.98 -11.82 6.94
N TRP A 49 -3.04 -11.04 6.40
CA TRP A 49 -2.14 -10.23 7.20
C TRP A 49 -2.89 -9.26 8.14
N THR A 50 -2.38 -9.14 9.35
CA THR A 50 -2.89 -8.24 10.38
C THR A 50 -2.26 -6.85 10.27
N LEU A 51 -2.90 -5.85 10.89
CA LEU A 51 -2.33 -4.50 11.02
C LEU A 51 -0.91 -4.52 11.61
N LYS A 52 -0.67 -5.36 12.63
CA LYS A 52 0.66 -5.50 13.25
C LYS A 52 1.72 -5.95 12.24
N GLN A 53 1.41 -6.96 11.43
CA GLN A 53 2.33 -7.48 10.42
C GLN A 53 2.61 -6.44 9.32
N PHE A 54 1.63 -5.63 8.94
CA PHE A 54 1.86 -4.51 8.02
C PHE A 54 2.79 -3.44 8.62
N LYS A 55 2.65 -3.11 9.92
CA LYS A 55 3.55 -2.19 10.62
C LYS A 55 4.97 -2.73 10.71
N GLU A 56 5.13 -4.00 11.09
CA GLU A 56 6.43 -4.68 11.13
C GLU A 56 7.12 -4.63 9.76
N HIS A 57 6.37 -4.86 8.68
CA HIS A 57 6.90 -4.77 7.32
C HIS A 57 7.33 -3.35 6.92
N LEU A 58 6.60 -2.32 7.36
CA LEU A 58 7.01 -0.94 7.15
C LEU A 58 8.30 -0.63 7.92
N ASP A 59 8.43 -1.10 9.16
CA ASP A 59 9.62 -0.90 9.98
C ASP A 59 10.84 -1.60 9.38
N GLU A 60 10.69 -2.81 8.83
CA GLU A 60 11.75 -3.50 8.07
C GLU A 60 12.28 -2.65 6.92
N TYR A 61 11.40 -2.03 6.13
CA TYR A 61 11.78 -1.14 5.03
C TYR A 61 12.51 0.11 5.53
N LYS A 62 12.03 0.71 6.63
CA LYS A 62 12.67 1.88 7.25
C LYS A 62 14.07 1.55 7.80
N LEU A 63 14.24 0.37 8.39
CA LEU A 63 15.52 -0.11 8.94
C LEU A 63 16.55 -0.44 7.85
N GLN A 64 16.10 -0.91 6.68
CA GLN A 64 16.99 -1.16 5.55
C GLN A 64 17.58 0.12 4.95
N GLY A 65 17.02 1.30 5.28
CA GLY A 65 17.59 2.59 4.89
C GLY A 65 17.67 2.79 3.37
N GLY A 66 16.84 2.08 2.60
CA GLY A 66 16.77 2.24 1.16
C GLY A 66 16.25 3.64 0.82
N CYS A 67 17.00 4.40 0.03
CA CYS A 67 16.59 5.69 -0.49
C CYS A 67 16.46 5.59 -2.02
N GLY A 68 15.41 6.21 -2.56
CA GLY A 68 15.18 6.30 -4.01
C GLY A 68 13.70 6.37 -4.33
N ASP A 69 13.38 6.98 -5.46
CA ASP A 69 12.02 7.27 -5.91
C ASP A 69 11.10 6.04 -5.91
N TYR A 70 11.64 4.87 -6.29
CA TYR A 70 10.94 3.58 -6.16
C TYR A 70 10.56 3.24 -4.72
N ILE A 71 11.50 3.37 -3.77
CA ILE A 71 11.25 3.05 -2.36
C ILE A 71 10.26 4.05 -1.76
N ASP A 72 10.37 5.33 -2.12
CA ASP A 72 9.43 6.37 -1.68
C ASP A 72 8.01 6.10 -2.20
N GLY A 73 7.90 5.71 -3.47
CA GLY A 73 6.65 5.25 -4.06
C GLY A 73 6.06 4.06 -3.32
N PHE A 74 6.89 3.07 -2.99
CA PHE A 74 6.46 1.87 -2.26
C PHE A 74 5.99 2.20 -0.84
N MET A 75 6.79 2.93 -0.07
CA MET A 75 6.49 3.30 1.32
C MET A 75 5.21 4.15 1.40
N SER A 76 5.01 5.10 0.50
CA SER A 76 3.83 5.98 0.51
C SER A 76 2.52 5.19 0.45
N VAL A 77 2.46 4.14 -0.38
CA VAL A 77 1.28 3.28 -0.50
C VAL A 77 1.13 2.38 0.72
N LEU A 78 2.22 1.81 1.23
CA LEU A 78 2.21 0.95 2.40
C LEU A 78 1.72 1.71 3.65
N GLU A 79 2.25 2.91 3.89
CA GLU A 79 1.83 3.80 4.98
C GLU A 79 0.36 4.17 4.87
N ARG A 80 -0.10 4.52 3.65
CA ARG A 80 -1.51 4.82 3.41
C ARG A 80 -2.42 3.62 3.71
N ASN A 81 -2.05 2.42 3.28
CA ASN A 81 -2.81 1.20 3.58
C ASN A 81 -2.89 0.97 5.10
N ILE A 82 -1.79 1.16 5.83
CA ILE A 82 -1.76 1.05 7.30
C ILE A 82 -2.71 2.08 7.94
N ARG A 83 -2.64 3.35 7.54
CA ARG A 83 -3.53 4.41 8.06
C ARG A 83 -5.01 4.11 7.81
N GLU A 84 -5.33 3.59 6.62
CA GLU A 84 -6.68 3.17 6.25
C GLU A 84 -7.14 1.91 7.01
N MET A 85 -6.23 1.13 7.56
CA MET A 85 -6.55 0.03 8.49
C MET A 85 -6.73 0.54 9.92
N GLU A 86 -5.90 1.47 10.39
CA GLU A 86 -5.99 2.09 11.72
C GLU A 86 -7.29 2.86 11.93
N GLY A 87 -7.67 3.71 10.97
CA GLY A 87 -8.94 4.46 11.02
C GLY A 87 -10.19 3.57 10.99
N LYS A 88 -10.04 2.25 10.79
CA LYS A 88 -11.12 1.27 10.93
C LYS A 88 -11.15 0.61 12.30
N VAL A 89 -10.05 0.62 13.06
CA VAL A 89 -9.97 0.08 14.42
C VAL A 89 -10.63 1.05 15.41
N ASP A 90 -10.50 2.35 15.18
CA ASP A 90 -10.96 3.43 16.07
C ASP A 90 -12.46 3.75 15.96
N GLY A 91 -13.19 3.09 15.05
CA GLY A 91 -14.65 3.25 14.88
C GLY A 91 -15.48 2.28 15.73
N SER A 92 -14.94 1.84 16.86
CA SER A 92 -15.57 0.89 17.79
C SER A 92 -15.87 1.59 19.12
N GLU A 93 -16.82 2.53 19.11
CA GLU A 93 -17.52 3.03 20.31
C GLU A 93 -19.03 2.90 20.12
#